data_AF-A0A7K4LXX3-F1
#
_entry.id   AF-A0A7K4LXX3-F1
#
_cell.length_a   1.000
_cell.length_b   1.000
_cell.length_c   1.000
_cell.angle_alpha   90.00
_cell.angle_beta   90.00
_cell.angle_gamma   90.00
#
_symmetry.space_group_name_H-M   'P 1'
#
loop_
_entity.id
_entity.type
_entity.pdbx_description
1 polymer ?
#
loop_
_entity_poly.entity_id
_entity_poly.type
_entity_poly.pdbx_seq_one_letter_code
_entity_poly.pdbx_strand_id
1 'polypeptide(L)'
;LQVQRGTQPHVAELSALRGLFSASPLALSGLQVAHARALSRVLFLTPRLPAPILRHRLRSHVLEIRQLDRALARLGTRELSEEELRAACYLRGLNSTHLSAGECRVWLEQWLGLSCRLQ
;
A
#
# COMPACT_ATOMS: atom_id res chain seq x y z
N LEU A 1 -0.86 -3.01 -23.91
CA LEU A 1 -1.38 -4.34 -24.34
C LEU A 1 -1.81 -5.23 -23.18
N GLN A 2 -1.02 -5.45 -22.11
CA GLN A 2 -1.46 -6.29 -20.97
C GLN A 2 -2.43 -5.59 -20.01
N VAL A 3 -2.14 -4.34 -19.58
CA VAL A 3 -3.04 -3.57 -18.69
C VAL A 3 -4.44 -3.40 -19.28
N GLN A 4 -4.54 -3.19 -20.60
CA GLN A 4 -5.81 -3.05 -21.32
C GLN A 4 -6.63 -4.35 -21.41
N ARG A 5 -6.00 -5.51 -21.15
CA ARG A 5 -6.67 -6.82 -21.15
C ARG A 5 -7.19 -7.23 -19.77
N GLY A 6 -6.93 -6.42 -18.73
CA GLY A 6 -7.41 -6.69 -17.36
C GLY A 6 -6.71 -7.86 -16.67
N THR A 7 -5.50 -8.26 -17.12
CA THR A 7 -4.73 -9.33 -16.47
C THR A 7 -4.18 -8.86 -15.12
N GLN A 8 -4.34 -9.66 -14.07
CA GLN A 8 -3.76 -9.38 -12.76
C GLN A 8 -2.23 -9.52 -12.82
N PRO A 9 -1.45 -8.44 -12.59
CA PRO A 9 0.00 -8.50 -12.70
C PRO A 9 0.61 -9.25 -11.51
N HIS A 10 1.71 -9.96 -11.76
CA HIS A 10 2.51 -10.56 -10.70
C HIS A 10 3.35 -9.51 -9.97
N VAL A 11 3.69 -9.80 -8.70
CA VAL A 11 4.52 -8.93 -7.85
C VAL A 11 5.85 -8.56 -8.52
N ALA A 12 6.48 -9.48 -9.27
CA ALA A 12 7.73 -9.22 -9.98
C ALA A 12 7.57 -8.16 -11.09
N GLU A 13 6.47 -8.23 -11.85
CA GLU A 13 6.14 -7.27 -12.90
C GLU A 13 5.91 -5.87 -12.30
N LEU A 14 5.14 -5.80 -11.20
CA LEU A 14 4.92 -4.55 -10.47
C LEU A 14 6.25 -3.97 -9.93
N SER A 15 7.11 -4.81 -9.38
CA SER A 15 8.40 -4.40 -8.81
C SER A 15 9.36 -3.84 -9.87
N ALA A 16 9.24 -4.28 -11.12
CA ALA A 16 10.02 -3.76 -12.25
C ALA A 16 9.61 -2.33 -12.63
N LEU A 17 8.35 -1.95 -12.37
CA LEU A 17 7.81 -0.62 -12.68
C LEU A 17 8.15 0.45 -11.63
N ARG A 18 8.78 0.08 -10.51
CA ARG A 18 9.04 1.00 -9.38
C ARG A 18 9.77 2.29 -9.79
N GLY A 19 10.66 2.22 -10.77
CA GLY A 19 11.42 3.38 -11.27
C GLY A 19 10.51 4.45 -11.86
N LEU A 20 9.37 4.07 -12.43
CA LEU A 20 8.38 5.02 -12.99
C LEU A 20 7.74 5.91 -11.91
N PHE A 21 7.74 5.47 -10.65
CA PHE A 21 7.17 6.20 -9.51
C PHE A 21 8.24 6.99 -8.73
N SER A 22 9.48 7.02 -9.21
CA SER A 22 10.58 7.73 -8.55
C SER A 22 10.74 9.19 -8.99
N ALA A 23 10.06 9.60 -10.06
CA ALA A 23 10.11 10.96 -10.61
C ALA A 23 8.71 11.58 -10.77
N SER A 24 8.67 12.91 -11.00
CA SER A 24 7.43 13.63 -11.33
C SER A 24 6.76 13.02 -12.58
N PRO A 25 5.42 12.88 -12.62
CA PRO A 25 4.44 13.37 -11.64
C PRO A 25 4.08 12.36 -10.53
N LEU A 26 4.66 11.16 -10.56
CA LEU A 26 4.25 10.03 -9.73
C LEU A 26 5.02 9.92 -8.41
N ALA A 27 6.19 10.56 -8.31
CA ALA A 27 6.92 10.69 -7.06
C ALA A 27 6.11 11.48 -6.02
N LEU A 28 6.18 11.06 -4.75
CA LEU A 28 5.48 11.75 -3.67
C LEU A 28 5.84 13.25 -3.57
N SER A 29 7.08 13.61 -3.91
CA SER A 29 7.55 15.01 -3.98
C SER A 29 6.87 15.81 -5.09
N GLY A 30 6.65 15.20 -6.25
CA GLY A 30 6.01 15.82 -7.43
C GLY A 30 4.49 15.68 -7.47
N LEU A 31 3.91 14.85 -6.59
CA LEU A 31 2.49 14.56 -6.57
C LEU A 31 1.67 15.84 -6.31
N GLN A 32 0.63 16.09 -7.11
CA GLN A 32 -0.27 17.22 -6.89
C GLN A 32 -0.87 17.21 -5.48
N VAL A 33 -1.04 18.40 -4.88
CA VAL A 33 -1.52 18.51 -3.50
C VAL A 33 -2.91 17.88 -3.31
N ALA A 34 -3.77 17.92 -4.32
CA ALA A 34 -5.08 17.28 -4.28
C ALA A 34 -4.97 15.76 -4.09
N HIS A 35 -4.04 15.11 -4.79
CA HIS A 35 -3.78 13.67 -4.65
C HIS A 35 -3.14 13.33 -3.31
N ALA A 36 -2.18 14.14 -2.83
CA ALA A 36 -1.62 13.95 -1.50
C ALA A 36 -2.69 14.06 -0.40
N ARG A 37 -3.65 14.98 -0.55
CA ARG A 37 -4.80 15.10 0.37
C ARG A 37 -5.72 13.88 0.30
N ALA A 38 -5.98 13.36 -0.89
CA ALA A 38 -6.78 12.15 -1.07
C ALA A 38 -6.13 10.93 -0.40
N LEU A 39 -4.84 10.68 -0.67
CA LEU A 39 -4.08 9.62 -0.03
C LEU A 39 -4.06 9.76 1.49
N SER A 40 -3.94 10.99 2.00
CA SER A 40 -3.96 11.23 3.45
C SER A 40 -5.28 10.82 4.08
N ARG A 41 -6.42 11.03 3.42
CA ARG A 41 -7.72 10.56 3.93
C ARG A 41 -7.81 9.05 3.96
N VAL A 42 -7.37 8.39 2.89
CA VAL A 42 -7.37 6.91 2.79
C VAL A 42 -6.48 6.29 3.86
N LEU A 43 -5.38 6.94 4.21
CA LEU A 43 -4.42 6.50 5.23
C LEU A 43 -4.69 7.11 6.62
N PHE A 44 -5.90 7.62 6.87
CA PHE A 44 -6.31 8.17 8.17
C PHE A 44 -5.42 9.31 8.73
N LEU A 45 -4.74 10.03 7.85
CA LEU A 45 -3.91 11.20 8.18
C LEU A 45 -4.71 12.50 8.03
N THR A 46 -4.32 13.54 8.77
CA THR A 46 -4.93 14.87 8.69
C THR A 46 -4.68 15.53 7.32
N PRO A 47 -5.70 15.71 6.46
CA PRO A 47 -5.49 16.16 5.07
C PRO A 47 -5.39 17.69 4.93
N ARG A 48 -5.74 18.45 5.99
CA ARG A 48 -5.81 19.93 5.95
C ARG A 48 -4.48 20.62 6.28
N LEU A 49 -3.37 19.90 6.15
CA LEU A 49 -2.02 20.40 6.43
C LEU A 49 -1.37 21.05 5.19
N PRO A 50 -0.37 21.93 5.38
CA PRO A 50 0.49 22.42 4.30
C PRO A 50 1.13 21.27 3.51
N ALA A 51 1.30 21.46 2.20
CA ALA A 51 1.73 20.38 1.30
C ALA A 51 3.07 19.71 1.66
N PRO A 52 4.12 20.41 2.12
CA PRO A 52 5.36 19.77 2.56
C PRO A 52 5.15 18.84 3.77
N ILE A 53 4.38 19.31 4.75
CA ILE A 53 4.05 18.54 5.97
C ILE A 53 3.22 17.31 5.59
N LEU A 54 2.25 17.49 4.70
CA LEU A 54 1.39 16.40 4.22
C LEU A 54 2.21 15.27 3.58
N ARG A 55 3.15 15.62 2.69
CA ARG A 55 4.06 14.66 2.05
C ARG A 55 4.99 13.99 3.05
N HIS A 56 5.50 14.73 4.03
CA HIS A 56 6.31 14.17 5.10
C HIS A 56 5.52 13.12 5.91
N ARG A 57 4.30 13.45 6.36
CA ARG A 57 3.45 12.53 7.12
C ARG A 57 3.08 11.28 6.31
N LEU A 58 2.73 11.44 5.03
CA LEU A 58 2.50 10.30 4.14
C LEU A 58 3.72 9.39 4.04
N ARG A 59 4.92 9.97 3.86
CA ARG A 59 6.16 9.21 3.76
C ARG A 59 6.45 8.45 5.05
N SER A 60 6.38 9.12 6.20
CA SER A 60 6.62 8.50 7.51
C SER A 60 5.63 7.37 7.78
N HIS A 61 4.34 7.60 7.51
CA HIS A 61 3.31 6.60 7.75
C HIS A 61 3.45 5.35 6.86
N VAL A 62 3.76 5.52 5.57
CA VAL A 62 4.02 4.38 4.68
C VAL A 62 5.29 3.62 5.09
N LEU A 63 6.30 4.31 5.64
CA LEU A 63 7.48 3.65 6.20
C LEU A 63 7.15 2.83 7.45
N GLU A 64 6.28 3.32 8.33
CA GLU A 64 5.77 2.57 9.49
C GLU A 64 5.03 1.31 9.04
N ILE A 65 4.10 1.43 8.09
CA ILE A 65 3.39 0.29 7.50
C ILE A 65 4.38 -0.72 6.90
N ARG A 66 5.44 -0.26 6.24
CA ARG A 66 6.46 -1.15 5.69
C ARG A 66 7.24 -1.91 6.77
N GLN A 67 7.48 -1.31 7.95
CA GLN A 67 8.10 -2.06 9.05
C GLN A 67 7.13 -3.11 9.61
N LEU A 68 5.85 -2.78 9.71
CA LEU A 68 4.80 -3.76 10.04
C LEU A 68 4.75 -4.89 9.02
N ASP A 69 4.86 -4.58 7.72
CA ASP A 69 4.92 -5.58 6.64
C ASP A 69 6.10 -6.53 6.82
N ARG A 70 7.30 -6.00 7.10
CA ARG A 70 8.48 -6.83 7.33
C ARG A 70 8.36 -7.71 8.57
N ALA A 71 7.76 -7.20 9.64
CA ALA A 71 7.47 -7.99 10.83
C ALA A 71 6.47 -9.10 10.50
N LEU A 72 5.38 -8.77 9.81
CA LEU A 72 4.34 -9.73 9.45
C LEU A 72 4.84 -10.79 8.46
N ALA A 73 5.69 -10.42 7.50
CA ALA A 73 6.32 -11.38 6.59
C ALA A 73 7.23 -12.39 7.32
N ARG A 74 7.83 -11.99 8.45
CA ARG A 74 8.65 -12.89 9.29
C ARG A 74 7.81 -13.78 10.19
N LEU A 75 6.72 -13.25 10.77
CA LEU A 75 5.83 -13.99 11.67
C LEU A 75 4.88 -14.93 10.90
N GLY A 76 4.61 -14.60 9.63
CA GLY A 76 3.61 -15.28 8.82
C GLY A 76 2.21 -14.75 9.06
N THR A 77 1.34 -14.93 8.08
CA THR A 77 -0.06 -14.48 8.17
C THR A 77 -0.94 -15.51 8.87
N ARG A 78 -0.52 -16.79 8.93
CA ARG A 78 -1.39 -17.95 9.26
C ARG A 78 -2.13 -17.82 10.59
N GLU A 79 -1.47 -17.26 11.58
CA GLU A 79 -2.01 -17.09 12.94
C GLU A 79 -2.96 -15.89 13.08
N LEU A 80 -3.09 -15.05 12.04
CA LEU A 80 -4.02 -13.92 12.10
C LEU A 80 -5.47 -14.41 12.13
N SER A 81 -6.24 -13.88 13.06
CA SER A 81 -7.70 -14.00 13.07
C SER A 81 -8.31 -13.35 11.81
N GLU A 82 -9.57 -13.64 11.52
CA GLU A 82 -10.23 -12.97 10.39
C GLU A 82 -10.32 -11.46 10.57
N GLU A 83 -10.56 -10.99 11.79
CA GLU A 83 -10.61 -9.57 12.15
C GLU A 83 -9.25 -8.91 11.95
N GLU A 84 -8.18 -9.54 12.44
CA GLU A 84 -6.80 -9.03 12.28
C GLU A 84 -6.40 -8.99 10.80
N LEU A 85 -6.82 -9.99 10.03
CA LEU A 85 -6.56 -10.06 8.60
C LEU A 85 -7.28 -8.94 7.84
N ARG A 86 -8.57 -8.70 8.13
CA ARG A 86 -9.34 -7.60 7.55
C ARG A 86 -8.75 -6.24 7.96
N ALA A 87 -8.37 -6.08 9.22
CA ALA A 87 -7.72 -4.86 9.72
C ALA A 87 -6.36 -4.63 9.03
N ALA A 88 -5.56 -5.67 8.84
CA ALA A 88 -4.29 -5.58 8.12
C ALA A 88 -4.51 -5.15 6.65
N CYS A 89 -5.52 -5.71 5.98
CA CYS A 89 -5.89 -5.30 4.63
C CYS A 89 -6.34 -3.82 4.58
N TYR A 90 -7.22 -3.44 5.49
CA TYR A 90 -7.77 -2.08 5.57
C TYR A 90 -6.71 -1.01 5.84
N LEU A 91 -5.76 -1.29 6.75
CA LEU A 91 -4.63 -0.41 7.04
C LEU A 91 -3.80 -0.07 5.79
N ARG A 92 -3.78 -0.98 4.81
CA ARG A 92 -3.04 -0.85 3.54
C ARG A 92 -3.92 -0.33 2.39
N GLY A 93 -5.15 0.09 2.70
CA GLY A 93 -6.07 0.72 1.76
C GLY A 93 -6.98 -0.25 0.99
N LEU A 94 -7.03 -1.53 1.37
CA LEU A 94 -7.99 -2.48 0.79
C LEU A 94 -9.33 -2.42 1.52
N ASN A 95 -10.41 -2.21 0.77
CA ASN A 95 -11.76 -2.43 1.29
C ASN A 95 -12.11 -3.92 1.21
N SER A 96 -12.08 -4.61 2.35
CA SER A 96 -12.33 -6.06 2.44
C SER A 96 -13.80 -6.44 2.67
N THR A 97 -14.74 -5.49 2.60
CA THR A 97 -16.16 -5.73 2.92
C THR A 97 -16.78 -6.90 2.14
N HIS A 98 -16.33 -7.11 0.90
CA HIS A 98 -16.85 -8.15 0.02
C HIS A 98 -15.84 -9.30 -0.22
N LEU A 99 -14.76 -9.37 0.56
CA LEU A 99 -13.75 -10.41 0.44
C LEU A 99 -13.90 -11.44 1.54
N SER A 100 -13.77 -12.71 1.19
CA SER A 100 -13.58 -13.78 2.15
C SER A 100 -12.25 -13.64 2.89
N ALA A 101 -12.12 -14.31 4.04
CA ALA A 101 -10.85 -14.34 4.76
C ALA A 101 -9.73 -14.96 3.91
N GLY A 102 -10.02 -15.97 3.09
CA GLY A 102 -9.06 -16.55 2.16
C GLY A 102 -8.55 -15.53 1.13
N GLU A 103 -9.45 -14.75 0.53
CA GLU A 103 -9.08 -13.70 -0.44
C GLU A 103 -8.28 -12.57 0.21
N CYS A 104 -8.64 -12.16 1.43
CA CYS A 104 -7.87 -11.17 2.20
C CYS A 104 -6.45 -11.68 2.45
N ARG A 105 -6.28 -12.97 2.77
CA ARG A 105 -4.98 -13.60 3.02
C ARG A 105 -4.12 -13.61 1.77
N VAL A 106 -4.67 -14.07 0.65
CA VAL A 106 -3.97 -14.08 -0.63
C VAL A 106 -3.54 -12.66 -1.02
N TRP A 107 -4.44 -11.68 -0.88
CA TRP A 107 -4.12 -10.28 -1.14
C TRP A 107 -2.99 -9.77 -0.24
N LEU A 108 -3.05 -10.06 1.06
CA LEU A 108 -2.06 -9.60 2.03
C LEU A 108 -0.69 -10.21 1.74
N GLU A 109 -0.63 -11.51 1.42
CA GLU A 109 0.61 -12.18 1.05
C GLU A 109 1.24 -11.59 -0.23
N GLN A 110 0.42 -11.27 -1.24
CA GLN A 110 0.87 -10.56 -2.43
C GLN A 110 1.39 -9.15 -2.10
N TRP A 111 0.68 -8.42 -1.24
CA TRP A 111 1.11 -7.11 -0.76
C TRP A 111 2.46 -7.18 -0.05
N LEU A 112 2.62 -8.08 0.92
CA LEU A 112 3.87 -8.27 1.65
C LEU A 112 5.02 -8.65 0.71
N GLY A 113 4.74 -9.50 -0.27
CA GLY A 113 5.69 -9.87 -1.31
C GLY A 113 6.17 -8.69 -2.14
N LEU A 114 5.33 -7.67 -2.36
CA LEU A 114 5.69 -6.44 -3.06
C LEU A 114 6.37 -5.44 -2.12
N SER A 115 5.72 -5.05 -1.03
CA SER A 115 6.15 -3.96 -0.15
C SER A 115 7.50 -4.22 0.51
N CYS A 116 7.81 -5.48 0.83
CA CYS A 116 9.11 -5.85 1.39
C CYS A 116 10.25 -5.77 0.38
N ARG A 117 9.96 -5.80 -0.94
CA ARG A 117 10.96 -5.68 -2.02
C ARG A 117 11.25 -4.23 -2.42
N LEU A 118 10.42 -3.28 -2.01
CA LEU A 118 10.58 -1.86 -2.34
C LEU A 118 11.56 -1.19 -1.35
N GLN A 119 12.59 -0.52 -1.90
CA GLN A 119 13.65 0.17 -1.15
C GLN A 119 13.19 1.52 -0.58
#